data_AF-A0A509L9N9-F1
#
_entry.id   AF-A0A509L9N9-F1
#
_cell.length_a   1.000
_cell.length_b   1.000
_cell.length_c   1.000
_cell.angle_alpha   90.00
_cell.angle_beta   90.00
_cell.angle_gamma   90.00
#
_symmetry.space_group_name_H-M   'P 1'
#
loop_
_entity.id
_entity.type
_entity.pdbx_description
1 polymer ?
#
loop_
_entity_poly.entity_id
_entity_poly.type
_entity_poly.pdbx_seq_one_letter_code
_entity_poly.pdbx_strand_id
1 'polypeptide(L)'
;MHFHTENVKHKGALDPKVYIEKYSSPIPLLQDKGFVIFNEKITPSVLNKGSLIAEYKEFVESRRKPKPYKAYDHDMVVLLATERNRSADKNSVLDAGAFFLTCDYHLYAFDKYYRSENRLNSIVLPNHLLQVLRPLIPNNENFDKRFVATFAIPEFRTVGSDYSETISKVMAYLATFKDIKEETASRILGDHVLIHNLQGVNENSEKFAESVENALSKHNEELIEEIAVIKQVYKNSLEEKRQIADRLDEQEQSLKSAKDVIAAKEDTEKIRQKEIENLKQQLSDIKNNSLTAIEAEKYKYALKIDKKKAEISTVNKQKFVWRIFGAFSFSILLTLLYYFQTNIQTFIQIHPSKHRISILIMVIIWGLFFSISFEKYRKWTIGTVVVACIVALITII
;
A
#
# COMPACT_ATOMS: atom_id res chain seq x y z
N MET A 1 30.84 -45.44 -9.80
CA MET A 1 31.17 -44.94 -11.17
C MET A 1 32.07 -43.69 -11.25
N HIS A 2 32.49 -43.04 -10.15
CA HIS A 2 33.36 -41.84 -10.25
C HIS A 2 34.82 -42.13 -10.63
N PHE A 3 35.37 -43.31 -10.30
CA PHE A 3 36.75 -43.65 -10.66
C PHE A 3 36.97 -43.64 -12.16
N HIS A 4 36.12 -44.31 -12.95
CA HIS A 4 36.28 -44.34 -14.40
C HIS A 4 36.08 -42.95 -15.03
N THR A 5 35.15 -42.15 -14.52
CA THR A 5 34.94 -40.78 -15.00
C THR A 5 36.14 -39.86 -14.69
N GLU A 6 36.71 -39.95 -13.49
CA GLU A 6 37.91 -39.20 -13.13
C GLU A 6 39.16 -39.74 -13.82
N ASN A 7 39.28 -41.05 -13.96
CA ASN A 7 40.39 -41.68 -14.69
C ASN A 7 40.38 -41.29 -16.17
N VAL A 8 39.20 -41.14 -16.78
CA VAL A 8 39.06 -40.59 -18.13
C VAL A 8 39.47 -39.11 -18.18
N LYS A 9 39.09 -38.29 -17.19
CA LYS A 9 39.56 -36.89 -17.07
C LYS A 9 41.09 -36.81 -16.88
N HIS A 10 41.68 -37.77 -16.19
CA HIS A 10 43.12 -37.90 -15.98
C HIS A 10 43.83 -38.76 -17.04
N LYS A 11 43.19 -39.01 -18.19
CA LYS A 11 43.75 -39.75 -19.34
C LYS A 11 44.37 -41.12 -18.98
N GLY A 12 43.74 -41.87 -18.07
CA GLY A 12 44.17 -43.21 -17.69
C GLY A 12 45.31 -43.28 -16.66
N ALA A 13 45.76 -42.14 -16.13
CA ALA A 13 46.92 -42.08 -15.23
C ALA A 13 46.56 -42.08 -13.73
N LEU A 14 45.29 -42.26 -13.36
CA LEU A 14 44.88 -42.22 -11.96
C LEU A 14 45.08 -43.59 -11.30
N ASP A 15 46.15 -43.72 -10.49
CA ASP A 15 46.38 -44.91 -9.67
C ASP A 15 45.18 -45.13 -8.72
N PRO A 16 44.56 -46.33 -8.69
CA PRO A 16 43.51 -46.67 -7.74
C PRO A 16 43.86 -46.32 -6.28
N LYS A 17 45.14 -46.43 -5.89
CA LYS A 17 45.59 -46.04 -4.54
C LYS A 17 45.39 -44.55 -4.29
N VAL A 18 45.79 -43.70 -5.24
CA VAL A 18 45.64 -42.24 -5.15
C VAL A 18 44.16 -41.85 -5.14
N TYR A 19 43.32 -42.55 -5.91
CA TYR A 19 41.87 -42.33 -5.87
C TYR A 19 41.24 -42.73 -4.54
N ILE A 20 41.71 -43.82 -3.91
CA ILE A 20 41.22 -44.23 -2.58
C ILE A 20 41.78 -43.30 -1.50
N GLU A 21 42.99 -42.76 -1.71
CA GLU A 21 43.70 -41.94 -0.73
C GLU A 21 42.92 -40.67 -0.35
N LYS A 22 42.13 -40.13 -1.28
CA LYS A 22 41.23 -39.00 -1.00
C LYS A 22 40.15 -39.31 0.05
N TYR A 23 39.84 -40.60 0.26
CA TYR A 23 38.91 -41.08 1.28
C TYR A 23 39.58 -41.51 2.59
N SER A 24 40.91 -41.45 2.67
CA SER A 24 41.67 -41.84 3.89
C SER A 24 41.39 -40.95 5.08
N SER A 25 40.98 -39.70 4.82
CA SER A 25 40.62 -38.72 5.84
C SER A 25 39.11 -38.46 5.78
N PRO A 26 38.28 -39.30 6.41
CA PRO A 26 36.83 -39.16 6.35
C PRO A 26 36.34 -37.89 7.06
N ILE A 27 37.07 -37.39 8.05
CA ILE A 27 36.69 -36.20 8.83
C ILE A 27 36.57 -34.94 7.95
N PRO A 28 37.61 -34.51 7.19
CA PRO A 28 37.50 -33.39 6.27
C PRO A 28 36.40 -33.57 5.21
N LEU A 29 36.21 -34.79 4.69
CA LEU A 29 35.18 -35.07 3.70
C LEU A 29 33.76 -34.90 4.26
N LEU A 30 33.53 -35.36 5.48
CA LEU A 30 32.25 -35.22 6.15
C LEU A 30 31.95 -33.74 6.43
N GLN A 31 32.96 -32.97 6.86
CA GLN A 31 32.83 -31.53 7.07
C GLN A 31 32.53 -30.76 5.77
N ASP A 32 33.21 -31.08 4.66
CA ASP A 32 32.94 -30.49 3.33
C ASP A 32 31.50 -30.74 2.88
N LYS A 33 30.93 -31.89 3.25
CA LYS A 33 29.54 -32.25 2.93
C LYS A 33 28.52 -31.72 3.93
N GLY A 34 28.94 -30.89 4.89
CA GLY A 34 28.06 -30.25 5.87
C GLY A 34 27.63 -31.17 7.02
N PHE A 35 28.26 -32.32 7.21
CA PHE A 35 27.98 -33.18 8.36
C PHE A 35 28.61 -32.62 9.63
N VAL A 36 27.82 -32.55 10.69
CA VAL A 36 28.29 -32.19 12.03
C VAL A 36 28.86 -33.44 12.70
N ILE A 37 30.15 -33.40 13.05
CA ILE A 37 30.82 -34.50 13.73
C ILE A 37 30.47 -34.45 15.21
N PHE A 38 29.71 -35.43 15.66
CA PHE A 38 29.35 -35.60 17.06
C PHE A 38 30.40 -36.47 17.77
N ASN A 39 31.25 -35.86 18.58
CA ASN A 39 32.26 -36.56 19.40
C ASN A 39 31.82 -36.58 20.86
N GLU A 40 31.05 -37.60 21.26
CA GLU A 40 30.72 -37.81 22.65
C GLU A 40 31.89 -38.54 23.35
N LYS A 41 32.36 -38.01 24.48
CA LYS A 41 33.32 -38.72 25.35
C LYS A 41 32.57 -39.76 26.18
N ILE A 42 32.32 -40.91 25.58
CA ILE A 42 31.55 -41.97 26.23
C ILE A 42 32.48 -42.82 27.08
N THR A 43 32.18 -42.91 28.37
CA THR A 43 32.80 -43.90 29.27
C THR A 43 31.70 -44.87 29.67
N PRO A 44 31.42 -45.91 28.86
CA PRO A 44 30.38 -46.88 29.22
C PRO A 44 30.80 -47.62 30.49
N SER A 45 29.83 -48.10 31.27
CA SER A 45 30.10 -48.96 32.42
C SER A 45 30.95 -50.14 31.97
N VAL A 46 32.14 -50.30 32.58
CA VAL A 46 33.13 -51.32 32.22
C VAL A 46 32.52 -52.73 32.28
N LEU A 47 31.62 -52.96 33.26
CA LEU A 47 30.94 -54.23 33.46
C LEU A 47 29.98 -54.56 32.30
N ASN A 48 29.12 -53.61 31.92
CA ASN A 48 28.13 -53.81 30.84
C ASN A 48 28.83 -53.99 29.48
N LYS A 49 29.89 -53.21 29.24
CA LYS A 49 30.69 -53.33 28.01
C LYS A 49 31.39 -54.69 27.93
N GLY A 50 31.99 -55.13 29.04
CA GLY A 50 32.71 -56.41 29.09
C GLY A 50 31.82 -57.61 28.76
N SER A 51 30.62 -57.67 29.35
CA SER A 51 29.65 -58.73 29.07
C SER A 51 29.19 -58.71 27.62
N LEU A 52 28.84 -57.55 27.08
CA LEU A 52 28.36 -57.42 25.70
C LEU A 52 29.44 -57.80 24.67
N ILE A 53 30.70 -57.44 24.93
CA ILE A 53 31.84 -57.89 24.11
C ILE A 53 31.98 -59.41 24.14
N ALA A 54 31.82 -60.04 25.32
CA ALA A 54 31.92 -61.49 25.44
C ALA A 54 30.80 -62.20 24.64
N GLU A 55 29.55 -61.73 24.78
CA GLU A 55 28.40 -62.25 24.05
C GLU A 55 28.55 -62.07 22.53
N TYR A 56 28.99 -60.88 22.09
CA TYR A 56 29.21 -60.61 20.67
C TYR A 56 30.35 -61.46 20.10
N LYS A 57 31.44 -61.62 20.87
CA LYS A 57 32.56 -62.47 20.49
C LYS A 57 32.12 -63.93 20.30
N GLU A 58 31.35 -64.48 21.24
CA GLU A 58 30.79 -65.83 21.13
C GLU A 58 29.85 -65.97 19.91
N PHE A 59 29.00 -64.97 19.66
CA PHE A 59 28.12 -64.93 18.50
C PHE A 59 28.88 -64.92 17.17
N VAL A 60 30.00 -64.20 17.08
CA VAL A 60 30.80 -64.13 15.85
C VAL A 60 31.66 -65.37 15.67
N GLU A 61 32.30 -65.85 16.74
CA GLU A 61 33.20 -67.02 16.68
C GLU A 61 32.48 -68.32 16.31
N SER A 62 31.20 -68.45 16.66
CA SER A 62 30.34 -69.56 16.21
C SER A 62 30.05 -69.56 14.70
N ARG A 63 30.31 -68.44 14.00
CA ARG A 63 29.92 -68.25 12.58
C ARG A 63 31.08 -67.85 11.67
N ARG A 64 32.20 -67.36 12.21
CA ARG A 64 33.35 -66.85 11.45
C ARG A 64 34.65 -66.88 12.28
N LYS A 65 35.78 -66.68 11.60
CA LYS A 65 37.07 -66.36 12.22
C LYS A 65 36.96 -65.18 13.21
N PRO A 66 37.65 -65.26 14.36
CA PRO A 66 37.61 -64.24 15.40
C PRO A 66 38.16 -62.90 14.91
N LYS A 67 37.49 -61.81 15.30
CA LYS A 67 38.00 -60.45 15.10
C LYS A 67 39.05 -60.09 16.17
N PRO A 68 39.95 -59.14 15.89
CA PRO A 68 40.79 -58.56 16.94
C PRO A 68 39.94 -57.90 18.04
N TYR A 69 40.37 -57.98 19.30
CA TYR A 69 39.63 -57.42 20.44
C TYR A 69 39.27 -55.93 20.26
N LYS A 70 40.18 -55.14 19.67
CA LYS A 70 39.94 -53.72 19.38
C LYS A 70 38.73 -53.48 18.47
N ALA A 71 38.43 -54.40 17.55
CA ALA A 71 37.27 -54.29 16.67
C ALA A 71 35.98 -54.59 17.45
N TYR A 72 35.97 -55.62 18.29
CA TYR A 72 34.83 -55.89 19.17
C TYR A 72 34.56 -54.73 20.14
N ASP A 73 35.60 -54.18 20.76
CA ASP A 73 35.49 -53.04 21.67
C ASP A 73 34.91 -51.80 20.96
N HIS A 74 35.42 -51.48 19.77
CA HIS A 74 34.89 -50.40 18.93
C HIS A 74 33.40 -50.59 18.63
N ASP A 75 33.02 -51.74 18.08
CA ASP A 75 31.63 -52.01 17.64
C ASP A 75 30.66 -51.89 18.82
N MET A 76 31.03 -52.40 20.00
CA MET A 76 30.19 -52.34 21.20
C MET A 76 30.13 -50.93 21.82
N VAL A 77 31.23 -50.17 21.80
CA VAL A 77 31.21 -48.77 22.25
C VAL A 77 30.26 -47.93 21.40
N VAL A 78 30.30 -48.10 20.07
CA VAL A 78 29.41 -47.37 19.15
C VAL A 78 27.96 -47.84 19.28
N LEU A 79 27.71 -49.13 19.51
CA LEU A 79 26.37 -49.64 19.77
C LEU A 79 25.78 -49.03 21.06
N LEU A 80 26.51 -49.06 22.16
CA LEU A 80 26.08 -48.46 23.44
C LEU A 80 25.86 -46.94 23.32
N ALA A 81 26.70 -46.26 22.55
CA ALA A 81 26.54 -44.85 22.22
C ALA A 81 25.21 -44.57 21.49
N THR A 82 24.92 -45.41 20.51
CA THR A 82 23.69 -45.31 19.72
C THR A 82 22.46 -45.55 20.59
N GLU A 83 22.49 -46.56 21.46
CA GLU A 83 21.36 -46.87 22.36
C GLU A 83 21.05 -45.74 23.33
N ARG A 84 22.08 -45.07 23.86
CA ARG A 84 21.88 -43.93 24.77
C ARG A 84 21.18 -42.75 24.09
N ASN A 85 21.51 -42.52 22.82
CA ASN A 85 20.94 -41.45 22.02
C ASN A 85 19.58 -41.83 21.40
N ARG A 86 19.09 -43.05 21.67
CA ARG A 86 17.78 -43.51 21.21
C ARG A 86 16.68 -43.23 22.23
N SER A 87 15.50 -42.90 21.70
CA SER A 87 14.29 -42.81 22.52
C SER A 87 13.74 -44.20 22.80
N ALA A 88 13.62 -44.57 24.09
CA ALA A 88 13.24 -45.92 24.51
C ALA A 88 11.80 -46.34 24.15
N ASP A 89 10.90 -45.36 23.91
CA ASP A 89 9.46 -45.58 23.75
C ASP A 89 8.95 -45.44 22.31
N LYS A 90 9.84 -45.45 21.31
CA LYS A 90 9.48 -45.21 19.90
C LYS A 90 9.47 -46.51 19.09
N ASN A 91 8.34 -46.75 18.41
CA ASN A 91 8.11 -47.91 17.55
C ASN A 91 8.46 -47.66 16.07
N SER A 92 9.02 -46.49 15.73
CA SER A 92 9.49 -46.15 14.37
C SER A 92 11.00 -45.92 14.35
N VAL A 93 11.69 -46.46 13.35
CA VAL A 93 13.14 -46.30 13.15
C VAL A 93 13.51 -44.84 12.89
N LEU A 94 12.62 -44.08 12.23
CA LEU A 94 12.83 -42.65 11.96
C LEU A 94 12.68 -41.79 13.23
N ASP A 95 11.82 -42.21 14.16
CA ASP A 95 11.59 -41.51 15.42
C ASP A 95 12.53 -41.96 16.54
N ALA A 96 13.38 -42.95 16.27
CA ALA A 96 14.28 -43.52 17.26
C ALA A 96 15.38 -42.55 17.70
N GLY A 97 15.64 -41.46 16.95
CA GLY A 97 16.62 -40.42 17.27
C GLY A 97 18.03 -40.71 16.79
N ALA A 98 18.51 -41.95 16.95
CA ALA A 98 19.82 -42.37 16.47
C ALA A 98 19.78 -43.81 15.94
N PHE A 99 20.61 -44.12 14.94
CA PHE A 99 20.84 -45.48 14.43
C PHE A 99 22.31 -45.66 14.08
N PHE A 100 22.79 -46.90 14.14
CA PHE A 100 24.15 -47.27 13.81
C PHE A 100 24.18 -47.83 12.39
N LEU A 101 24.69 -47.03 11.45
CA LEU A 101 24.92 -47.45 10.07
C LEU A 101 26.23 -48.25 9.96
N THR A 102 26.15 -49.51 9.51
CA THR A 102 27.33 -50.36 9.32
C THR A 102 27.19 -51.26 8.09
N CYS A 103 28.33 -51.62 7.48
CA CYS A 103 28.39 -52.67 6.46
C CYS A 103 28.62 -54.07 7.07
N ASP A 104 28.82 -54.18 8.39
CA ASP A 104 29.03 -55.47 9.03
C ASP A 104 27.71 -56.19 9.30
N TYR A 105 27.41 -57.17 8.45
CA TYR A 105 26.20 -57.98 8.59
C TYR A 105 26.14 -58.79 9.89
N HIS A 106 27.27 -59.24 10.43
CA HIS A 106 27.26 -60.02 11.66
C HIS A 106 26.93 -59.15 12.87
N LEU A 107 27.35 -57.89 12.84
CA LEU A 107 26.97 -56.91 13.85
C LEU A 107 25.46 -56.62 13.78
N TYR A 108 24.91 -56.46 12.59
CA TYR A 108 23.46 -56.35 12.38
C TYR A 108 22.69 -57.59 12.87
N ALA A 109 23.15 -58.79 12.51
CA ALA A 109 22.53 -60.05 12.92
C ALA A 109 22.62 -60.26 14.44
N PHE A 110 23.71 -59.83 15.06
CA PHE A 110 23.86 -59.84 16.51
C PHE A 110 22.85 -58.89 17.16
N ASP A 111 22.68 -57.67 16.68
CA ASP A 111 21.69 -56.72 17.21
C ASP A 111 20.26 -57.29 17.13
N LYS A 112 19.92 -57.96 16.02
CA LYS A 112 18.64 -58.65 15.85
C LYS A 112 18.47 -59.84 16.81
N TYR A 113 19.54 -60.57 17.09
CA TYR A 113 19.52 -61.71 18.02
C TYR A 113 19.48 -61.28 19.50
N TYR A 114 20.24 -60.23 19.83
CA TYR A 114 20.38 -59.69 21.18
C TYR A 114 19.12 -58.94 21.64
N ARG A 115 18.35 -58.36 20.72
CA ARG A 115 17.09 -57.68 21.04
C ARG A 115 15.92 -58.66 21.08
N SER A 116 15.07 -58.51 22.11
CA SER A 116 13.79 -59.21 22.19
C SER A 116 12.82 -58.73 21.10
N GLU A 117 11.84 -59.56 20.75
CA GLU A 117 10.88 -59.38 19.63
C GLU A 117 10.14 -58.02 19.59
N ASN A 118 10.14 -57.25 20.69
CA ASN A 118 9.43 -55.97 20.81
C ASN A 118 10.32 -54.72 20.74
N ARG A 119 11.61 -54.82 20.37
CA ARG A 119 12.48 -53.64 20.21
C ARG A 119 13.00 -53.51 18.79
N LEU A 120 12.94 -52.28 18.27
CA LEU A 120 13.52 -51.95 16.97
C LEU A 120 15.04 -52.14 16.97
N ASN A 121 15.54 -52.70 15.88
CA ASN A 121 16.97 -52.78 15.61
C ASN A 121 17.59 -51.36 15.65
N SER A 122 18.72 -51.25 16.33
CA SER A 122 19.52 -50.03 16.37
C SER A 122 20.51 -50.00 15.22
N ILE A 123 20.91 -51.17 14.73
CA ILE A 123 21.87 -51.31 13.65
C ILE A 123 21.13 -51.40 12.32
N VAL A 124 21.54 -50.58 11.37
CA VAL A 124 20.92 -50.45 10.05
C VAL A 124 21.99 -50.67 8.99
N LEU A 125 21.64 -51.44 7.96
CA LEU A 125 22.50 -51.63 6.80
C LEU A 125 22.23 -50.51 5.78
N PRO A 126 23.22 -50.11 4.97
CA PRO A 126 23.04 -49.06 3.97
C PRO A 126 21.86 -49.30 3.02
N ASN A 127 21.61 -50.54 2.61
CA ASN A 127 20.48 -50.87 1.75
C ASN A 127 19.14 -50.58 2.43
N HIS A 128 19.00 -50.94 3.71
CA HIS A 128 17.78 -50.65 4.48
C HIS A 128 17.56 -49.15 4.62
N LEU A 129 18.62 -48.39 4.89
CA LEU A 129 18.54 -46.93 4.98
C LEU A 129 18.12 -46.31 3.64
N LEU A 130 18.71 -46.74 2.52
CA LEU A 130 18.36 -46.26 1.19
C LEU A 130 16.91 -46.57 0.83
N GLN A 131 16.40 -47.75 1.20
CA GLN A 131 15.00 -48.13 0.99
C GLN A 131 14.05 -47.24 1.81
N VAL A 132 14.34 -46.99 3.09
CA VAL A 132 13.53 -46.12 3.94
C VAL A 132 13.54 -44.67 3.46
N LEU A 133 14.66 -44.19 2.91
CA LEU A 133 14.77 -42.84 2.38
C LEU A 133 14.09 -42.66 1.02
N ARG A 134 13.80 -43.75 0.29
CA ARG A 134 13.27 -43.68 -1.09
C ARG A 134 11.99 -42.84 -1.22
N PRO A 135 10.96 -42.97 -0.36
CA PRO A 135 9.74 -42.15 -0.46
C PRO A 135 9.96 -40.66 -0.11
N LEU A 136 11.07 -40.34 0.58
CA LEU A 136 11.36 -38.99 1.08
C LEU A 136 12.25 -38.18 0.13
N ILE A 137 12.78 -38.81 -0.92
CA ILE A 137 13.68 -38.18 -1.87
C ILE A 137 12.92 -37.95 -3.18
N PRO A 138 12.94 -36.73 -3.74
CA PRO A 138 12.27 -36.46 -5.01
C PRO A 138 12.84 -37.33 -6.13
N ASN A 139 11.95 -37.93 -6.93
CA ASN A 139 12.31 -38.69 -8.13
C ASN A 139 13.09 -37.76 -9.07
N ASN A 140 14.38 -38.06 -9.24
CA ASN A 140 15.26 -37.39 -10.19
C ASN A 140 15.97 -38.50 -10.96
N GLU A 141 15.97 -38.43 -12.28
CA GLU A 141 16.60 -39.42 -13.16
C GLU A 141 18.08 -39.69 -12.77
N ASN A 142 18.81 -38.67 -12.32
CA ASN A 142 20.18 -38.83 -11.83
C ASN A 142 20.27 -39.54 -10.47
N PHE A 143 19.29 -39.33 -9.59
CA PHE A 143 19.22 -40.02 -8.31
C PHE A 143 18.84 -41.48 -8.53
N ASP A 144 17.85 -41.75 -9.37
CA ASP A 144 17.36 -43.11 -9.69
C ASP A 144 18.47 -43.95 -10.33
N LYS A 145 19.21 -43.38 -11.30
CA LYS A 145 20.41 -44.02 -11.87
C LYS A 145 21.47 -44.33 -10.82
N ARG A 146 21.74 -43.40 -9.90
CA ARG A 146 22.72 -43.60 -8.82
C ARG A 146 22.24 -44.57 -7.76
N PHE A 147 20.94 -44.60 -7.49
CA PHE A 147 20.29 -45.52 -6.57
C PHE A 147 20.42 -46.94 -7.11
N VAL A 148 19.96 -47.19 -8.34
CA VAL A 148 20.11 -48.48 -9.04
C VAL A 148 21.58 -48.88 -9.11
N ALA A 149 22.48 -47.95 -9.46
CA ALA A 149 23.92 -48.23 -9.49
C ALA A 149 24.48 -48.60 -8.11
N THR A 150 23.96 -48.03 -7.01
CA THR A 150 24.39 -48.34 -5.64
C THR A 150 23.95 -49.74 -5.22
N PHE A 151 22.71 -50.13 -5.53
CA PHE A 151 22.23 -51.50 -5.34
C PHE A 151 22.93 -52.50 -6.26
N ALA A 152 23.47 -52.05 -7.40
CA ALA A 152 24.31 -52.86 -8.27
C ALA A 152 25.77 -52.99 -7.77
N ILE A 153 26.22 -52.35 -6.70
CA ILE A 153 27.59 -52.56 -6.19
C ILE A 153 27.67 -53.90 -5.44
N PRO A 154 28.58 -54.84 -5.80
CA PRO A 154 28.67 -56.16 -5.17
C PRO A 154 28.83 -56.11 -3.65
N GLU A 155 29.56 -55.13 -3.11
CA GLU A 155 29.73 -54.92 -1.67
C GLU A 155 28.40 -54.58 -1.00
N PHE A 156 27.53 -53.79 -1.65
CA PHE A 156 26.18 -53.54 -1.15
C PHE A 156 25.23 -54.71 -1.42
N ARG A 157 25.46 -55.52 -2.46
CA ARG A 157 24.72 -56.79 -2.71
C ARG A 157 25.08 -57.91 -1.72
N THR A 158 26.31 -57.93 -1.22
CA THR A 158 26.87 -58.96 -0.33
C THR A 158 26.70 -58.64 1.15
N VAL A 159 26.30 -57.40 1.48
CA VAL A 159 25.83 -57.02 2.83
C VAL A 159 24.41 -57.55 3.03
N GLY A 160 24.32 -58.89 3.07
CA GLY A 160 23.31 -59.75 3.67
C GLY A 160 21.85 -59.31 3.78
N SER A 161 21.27 -58.54 2.86
CA SER A 161 19.80 -58.51 2.81
C SER A 161 19.33 -59.84 2.21
N ASP A 162 18.44 -60.54 2.90
CA ASP A 162 17.76 -61.76 2.42
C ASP A 162 17.04 -61.54 1.06
N TYR A 163 16.99 -60.29 0.58
CA TYR A 163 16.33 -59.85 -0.64
C TYR A 163 17.29 -59.61 -1.82
N SER A 164 18.62 -59.59 -1.62
CA SER A 164 19.61 -59.26 -2.67
C SER A 164 19.54 -60.21 -3.87
N GLU A 165 19.30 -61.50 -3.59
CA GLU A 165 19.08 -62.53 -4.62
C GLU A 165 17.75 -62.30 -5.36
N THR A 166 16.66 -62.05 -4.63
CA THR A 166 15.33 -61.77 -5.20
C THR A 166 15.33 -60.52 -6.07
N ILE A 167 15.97 -59.43 -5.62
CA ILE A 167 16.12 -58.18 -6.37
C ILE A 167 16.88 -58.42 -7.68
N SER A 168 17.92 -59.27 -7.66
CA SER A 168 18.69 -59.62 -8.86
C SER A 168 17.85 -60.41 -9.86
N LYS A 169 17.02 -61.34 -9.38
CA LYS A 169 16.06 -62.11 -10.19
C LYS A 169 14.98 -61.22 -10.81
N VAL A 170 14.40 -60.31 -10.01
CA VAL A 170 13.41 -59.35 -10.51
C VAL A 170 14.04 -58.42 -11.55
N MET A 171 15.28 -57.96 -11.33
CA MET A 171 16.02 -57.18 -12.34
C MET A 171 16.25 -57.95 -13.64
N ALA A 172 16.68 -59.21 -13.56
CA ALA A 172 16.90 -60.05 -14.73
C ALA A 172 15.59 -60.27 -15.50
N TYR A 173 14.48 -60.47 -14.79
CA TYR A 173 13.15 -60.59 -15.38
C TYR A 173 12.69 -59.30 -16.04
N LEU A 174 12.83 -58.14 -15.37
CA LEU A 174 12.48 -56.83 -15.93
C LEU A 174 13.30 -56.51 -17.20
N ALA A 175 14.55 -56.98 -17.28
CA ALA A 175 15.39 -56.81 -18.47
C ALA A 175 14.88 -57.60 -19.71
N THR A 176 13.98 -58.58 -19.53
CA THR A 176 13.34 -59.28 -20.65
C THR A 176 12.31 -58.41 -21.38
N PHE A 177 11.80 -57.36 -20.72
CA PHE A 177 10.89 -56.40 -21.32
C PHE A 177 11.67 -55.31 -22.03
N LYS A 178 11.41 -55.16 -23.33
CA LYS A 178 12.16 -54.28 -24.23
C LYS A 178 12.03 -52.78 -23.91
N ASP A 179 10.95 -52.35 -23.25
CA ASP A 179 10.54 -50.95 -23.16
C ASP A 179 10.23 -50.46 -21.73
N ILE A 180 10.80 -51.09 -20.69
CA ILE A 180 10.60 -50.62 -19.31
C ILE A 180 11.46 -49.38 -19.06
N LYS A 181 10.83 -48.28 -18.63
CA LYS A 181 11.53 -47.07 -18.18
C LYS A 181 12.28 -47.33 -16.88
N GLU A 182 13.47 -46.73 -16.74
CA GLU A 182 14.31 -46.86 -15.54
C GLU A 182 13.56 -46.46 -14.25
N GLU A 183 12.70 -45.44 -14.31
CA GLU A 183 11.88 -45.01 -13.18
C GLU A 183 10.90 -46.10 -12.72
N THR A 184 10.22 -46.75 -13.66
CA THR A 184 9.30 -47.87 -13.41
C THR A 184 10.04 -49.07 -12.81
N ALA A 185 11.20 -49.43 -13.38
CA ALA A 185 12.05 -50.48 -12.82
C ALA A 185 12.50 -50.15 -11.40
N SER A 186 12.95 -48.91 -11.15
CA SER A 186 13.38 -48.48 -9.82
C SER A 186 12.25 -48.49 -8.78
N ARG A 187 11.00 -48.21 -9.18
CA ARG A 187 9.82 -48.26 -8.31
C ARG A 187 9.46 -49.70 -7.94
N ILE A 188 9.45 -50.61 -8.92
CA ILE A 188 9.14 -52.04 -8.70
C ILE A 188 10.19 -52.69 -7.79
N LEU A 189 11.47 -52.39 -7.99
CA LEU A 189 12.56 -52.91 -7.14
C LEU A 189 12.58 -52.30 -5.73
N GLY A 190 11.98 -51.11 -5.58
CA GLY A 190 11.79 -50.45 -4.30
C GLY A 190 10.59 -50.95 -3.50
N ASP A 191 9.71 -51.75 -4.10
CA ASP A 191 8.51 -52.28 -3.44
C ASP A 191 8.88 -53.45 -2.52
N HIS A 192 8.93 -53.16 -1.22
CA HIS A 192 9.31 -54.11 -0.19
C HIS A 192 8.32 -55.26 -0.03
N VAL A 193 7.03 -55.05 -0.33
CA VAL A 193 5.99 -56.07 -0.20
C VAL A 193 6.11 -57.07 -1.35
N LEU A 194 6.29 -56.57 -2.57
CA LEU A 194 6.56 -57.41 -3.73
C LEU A 194 7.83 -58.24 -3.53
N ILE A 195 8.93 -57.57 -3.18
CA ILE A 195 10.24 -58.22 -3.00
C ILE A 195 10.20 -59.25 -1.86
N HIS A 196 9.43 -59.02 -0.81
CA HIS A 196 9.20 -59.98 0.27
C HIS A 196 8.36 -61.17 -0.17
N ASN A 197 7.27 -60.95 -0.89
CA ASN A 197 6.42 -62.04 -1.37
C ASN A 197 7.12 -62.95 -2.40
N LEU A 198 8.15 -62.42 -3.07
CA LEU A 198 8.98 -63.15 -4.03
C LEU A 198 10.16 -63.88 -3.39
N GLN A 199 10.41 -63.72 -2.09
CA GLN A 199 11.49 -64.46 -1.42
C GLN A 199 11.23 -65.97 -1.42
N GLY A 200 12.24 -66.74 -1.81
CA GLY A 200 12.15 -68.20 -1.88
C GLY A 200 11.33 -68.74 -3.05
N VAL A 201 10.74 -67.86 -3.87
CA VAL A 201 10.03 -68.25 -5.10
C VAL A 201 11.05 -68.48 -6.21
N ASN A 202 10.84 -69.55 -7.00
CA ASN A 202 11.70 -69.85 -8.14
C ASN A 202 11.47 -68.83 -9.27
N GLU A 203 12.56 -68.29 -9.82
CA GLU A 203 12.57 -67.31 -10.92
C GLU A 203 11.84 -67.81 -12.17
N ASN A 204 11.89 -69.12 -12.44
CA ASN A 204 11.21 -69.74 -13.58
C ASN A 204 9.77 -70.16 -13.30
N SER A 205 9.24 -69.83 -12.11
CA SER A 205 7.85 -70.17 -11.77
C SER A 205 6.87 -69.16 -12.34
N GLU A 206 5.72 -69.67 -12.78
CA GLU A 206 4.60 -68.83 -13.25
C GLU A 206 4.16 -67.81 -12.20
N LYS A 207 4.21 -68.19 -10.91
CA LYS A 207 3.91 -67.29 -9.78
C LYS A 207 4.87 -66.10 -9.66
N PHE A 208 6.15 -66.29 -10.03
CA PHE A 208 7.14 -65.22 -10.02
C PHE A 208 6.84 -64.22 -11.13
N ALA A 209 6.65 -64.73 -12.36
CA ALA A 209 6.27 -63.94 -13.53
C ALA A 209 4.98 -63.15 -13.28
N GLU A 210 3.92 -63.82 -12.82
CA GLU A 210 2.61 -63.22 -12.54
C GLU A 210 2.69 -62.10 -11.50
N SER A 211 3.48 -62.30 -10.42
CA SER A 211 3.62 -61.29 -9.37
C SER A 211 4.34 -60.02 -9.87
N VAL A 212 5.39 -60.18 -10.68
CA VAL A 212 6.13 -59.04 -11.25
C VAL A 212 5.31 -58.34 -12.35
N GLU A 213 4.59 -59.10 -13.19
CA GLU A 213 3.71 -58.55 -14.23
C GLU A 213 2.48 -57.84 -13.65
N ASN A 214 1.90 -58.35 -12.56
CA ASN A 214 0.83 -57.69 -11.84
C ASN A 214 1.31 -56.37 -11.23
N ALA A 215 2.51 -56.34 -10.65
CA ALA A 215 3.10 -55.11 -10.14
C ALA A 215 3.37 -54.09 -11.26
N LEU A 216 3.86 -54.56 -12.42
CA LEU A 216 4.05 -53.72 -13.61
C LEU A 216 2.72 -53.17 -14.14
N SER A 217 1.69 -54.02 -14.23
CA SER A 217 0.36 -53.64 -14.74
C SER A 217 -0.31 -52.64 -13.82
N LYS A 218 -0.29 -52.89 -12.51
CA LYS A 218 -0.80 -51.96 -11.50
C LYS A 218 -0.11 -50.61 -11.58
N HIS A 219 1.21 -50.60 -11.76
CA HIS A 219 1.94 -49.34 -11.89
C HIS A 219 1.58 -48.57 -13.17
N ASN A 220 1.34 -49.29 -14.27
CA ASN A 220 0.87 -48.66 -15.51
C ASN A 220 -0.54 -48.08 -15.35
N GLU A 221 -1.44 -48.75 -14.61
CA GLU A 221 -2.77 -48.21 -14.29
C GLU A 221 -2.67 -46.92 -13.48
N GLU A 222 -1.84 -46.90 -12.42
CA GLU A 222 -1.58 -45.71 -11.61
C GLU A 222 -1.06 -44.54 -12.46
N LEU A 223 -0.12 -44.80 -13.38
CA LEU A 223 0.39 -43.78 -14.31
C LEU A 223 -0.69 -43.24 -15.25
N ILE A 224 -1.59 -44.09 -15.73
CA ILE A 224 -2.72 -43.68 -16.59
C ILE A 224 -3.68 -42.78 -15.80
N GLU A 225 -3.98 -43.12 -14.55
CA GLU A 225 -4.80 -42.30 -13.66
C GLU A 225 -4.15 -40.94 -13.39
N GLU A 226 -2.86 -40.91 -13.06
CA GLU A 226 -2.11 -39.66 -12.86
C GLU A 226 -2.15 -38.78 -14.12
N ILE A 227 -1.94 -39.35 -15.30
CA ILE A 227 -2.04 -38.64 -16.57
C ILE A 227 -3.46 -38.08 -16.80
N ALA A 228 -4.50 -38.85 -16.46
CA ALA A 228 -5.88 -38.39 -16.60
C ALA A 228 -6.18 -37.20 -15.68
N VAL A 229 -5.71 -37.24 -14.43
CA VAL A 229 -5.84 -36.15 -13.46
C VAL A 229 -5.08 -34.91 -13.96
N ILE A 230 -3.83 -35.06 -14.37
CA ILE A 230 -3.01 -33.94 -14.88
C ILE A 230 -3.66 -33.30 -16.12
N LYS A 231 -4.19 -34.11 -17.03
CA LYS A 231 -4.89 -33.62 -18.23
C LYS A 231 -6.15 -32.83 -17.87
N GLN A 232 -6.89 -33.26 -16.85
CA GLN A 232 -8.06 -32.53 -16.37
C GLN A 232 -7.66 -31.19 -15.74
N VAL A 233 -6.64 -31.17 -14.90
CA VAL A 233 -6.10 -29.94 -14.29
C VAL A 233 -5.63 -28.97 -15.38
N TYR A 234 -4.91 -29.47 -16.39
CA TYR A 234 -4.46 -28.67 -17.52
C TYR A 234 -5.63 -28.06 -18.31
N LYS A 235 -6.69 -28.85 -18.56
CA LYS A 235 -7.90 -28.36 -19.24
C LYS A 235 -8.57 -27.25 -18.44
N ASN A 236 -8.75 -27.44 -17.13
CA ASN A 236 -9.33 -26.43 -16.25
C ASN A 236 -8.51 -25.14 -16.26
N SER A 237 -7.18 -25.23 -16.18
CA SER A 237 -6.29 -24.07 -16.25
C SER A 237 -6.40 -23.33 -17.60
N LEU A 238 -6.61 -24.06 -18.69
CA LEU A 238 -6.79 -23.47 -20.01
C LEU A 238 -8.14 -22.75 -20.14
N GLU A 239 -9.20 -23.30 -19.54
CA GLU A 239 -10.51 -22.64 -19.44
C GLU A 239 -10.44 -21.38 -18.56
N GLU A 240 -9.76 -21.42 -17.42
CA GLU A 240 -9.53 -20.24 -16.58
C GLU A 240 -8.79 -19.13 -17.34
N LYS A 241 -7.74 -19.47 -18.10
CA LYS A 241 -7.01 -18.50 -18.93
C LYS A 241 -7.91 -17.86 -19.98
N ARG A 242 -8.82 -18.62 -20.60
CA ARG A 242 -9.80 -18.08 -21.54
C ARG A 242 -10.76 -17.11 -20.85
N GLN A 243 -11.31 -17.48 -19.69
CA GLN A 243 -12.19 -16.59 -18.92
C GLN A 243 -11.49 -15.29 -18.50
N ILE A 244 -10.21 -15.36 -18.13
CA ILE A 244 -9.41 -14.17 -17.81
C ILE A 244 -9.23 -13.28 -19.04
N ALA A 245 -8.94 -13.88 -20.21
CA ALA A 245 -8.83 -13.13 -21.46
C ALA A 245 -10.15 -12.43 -21.82
N ASP A 246 -11.28 -13.14 -21.76
CA ASP A 246 -12.60 -12.56 -22.03
C ASP A 246 -12.93 -11.39 -21.07
N ARG A 247 -12.60 -11.54 -19.77
CA ARG A 247 -12.76 -10.46 -18.79
C ARG A 247 -11.86 -9.26 -19.07
N LEU A 248 -10.64 -9.48 -19.56
CA LEU A 248 -9.73 -8.40 -19.93
C LEU A 248 -10.27 -7.63 -21.15
N ASP A 249 -10.81 -8.33 -22.15
CA ASP A 249 -11.42 -7.70 -23.32
C ASP A 249 -12.66 -6.86 -22.93
N GLU A 250 -13.52 -7.38 -22.04
CA GLU A 250 -14.65 -6.63 -21.47
C GLU A 250 -14.19 -5.38 -20.71
N GLN A 251 -13.13 -5.51 -19.89
CA GLN A 251 -12.56 -4.39 -19.17
C GLN A 251 -11.97 -3.35 -20.11
N GLU A 252 -11.27 -3.75 -21.16
CA GLU A 252 -10.71 -2.83 -22.15
C GLU A 252 -11.82 -2.06 -22.89
N GLN A 253 -12.91 -2.73 -23.26
CA GLN A 253 -14.07 -2.09 -23.88
C GLN A 253 -14.75 -1.11 -22.92
N SER A 254 -14.90 -1.48 -21.64
CA SER A 254 -15.44 -0.59 -20.60
C SER A 254 -14.56 0.65 -20.38
N LEU A 255 -13.23 0.47 -20.42
CA LEU A 255 -12.27 1.55 -20.23
C LEU A 255 -12.26 2.49 -21.44
N LYS A 256 -12.40 1.96 -22.65
CA LYS A 256 -12.53 2.75 -23.88
C LYS A 256 -13.79 3.62 -23.85
N SER A 257 -14.95 3.03 -23.53
CA SER A 257 -16.19 3.80 -23.39
C SER A 257 -16.13 4.85 -22.27
N ALA A 258 -15.49 4.54 -21.13
CA ALA A 258 -15.27 5.52 -20.06
C ALA A 258 -14.38 6.69 -20.52
N LYS A 259 -13.32 6.41 -21.30
CA LYS A 259 -12.46 7.44 -21.90
C LYS A 259 -13.24 8.33 -22.87
N ASP A 260 -14.08 7.75 -23.71
CA ASP A 260 -14.92 8.51 -24.64
C ASP A 260 -15.89 9.45 -23.90
N VAL A 261 -16.48 8.99 -22.79
CA VAL A 261 -17.33 9.83 -21.92
C VAL A 261 -16.55 10.96 -21.27
N ILE A 262 -15.32 10.71 -20.80
CA ILE A 262 -14.46 11.75 -20.23
C ILE A 262 -14.09 12.79 -21.28
N ALA A 263 -13.70 12.37 -22.49
CA ALA A 263 -13.38 13.26 -23.59
C ALA A 263 -14.59 14.15 -23.97
N ALA A 264 -15.79 13.57 -24.04
CA ALA A 264 -17.01 14.33 -24.28
C ALA A 264 -17.29 15.36 -23.18
N LYS A 265 -17.05 15.01 -21.90
CA LYS A 265 -17.19 15.95 -20.78
C LYS A 265 -16.17 17.09 -20.85
N GLU A 266 -14.92 16.79 -21.18
CA GLU A 266 -13.89 17.81 -21.35
C GLU A 266 -14.25 18.81 -22.45
N ASP A 267 -14.80 18.33 -23.56
CA ASP A 267 -15.24 19.21 -24.65
C ASP A 267 -16.45 20.05 -24.26
N THR A 268 -17.41 19.50 -23.52
CA THR A 268 -18.52 20.29 -22.96
C THR A 268 -18.03 21.36 -21.97
N GLU A 269 -17.03 21.05 -21.16
CA GLU A 269 -16.47 22.01 -20.20
C GLU A 269 -15.69 23.12 -20.91
N LYS A 270 -14.95 22.82 -21.99
CA LYS A 270 -14.33 23.84 -22.84
C LYS A 270 -15.35 24.79 -23.47
N ILE A 271 -16.48 24.25 -23.95
CA ILE A 271 -17.57 25.08 -24.50
C ILE A 271 -18.13 25.99 -23.41
N ARG A 272 -18.40 25.43 -22.22
CA ARG A 272 -18.92 26.19 -21.07
C ARG A 272 -17.94 27.27 -20.60
N GLN A 273 -16.64 27.00 -20.60
CA GLN A 273 -15.62 27.99 -20.27
C GLN A 273 -15.59 29.13 -21.28
N LYS A 274 -15.69 28.84 -22.59
CA LYS A 274 -15.81 29.87 -23.63
C LYS A 274 -17.06 30.73 -23.46
N GLU A 275 -18.19 30.12 -23.10
CA GLU A 275 -19.43 30.87 -22.80
C GLU A 275 -19.27 31.78 -21.58
N ILE A 276 -18.67 31.29 -20.49
CA ILE A 276 -18.38 32.08 -19.30
C ILE A 276 -17.46 33.25 -19.64
N GLU A 277 -16.43 33.04 -20.47
CA GLU A 277 -15.51 34.09 -20.89
C GLU A 277 -16.21 35.15 -21.75
N ASN A 278 -17.04 34.72 -22.70
CA ASN A 278 -17.85 35.63 -23.52
C ASN A 278 -18.84 36.45 -22.65
N LEU A 279 -19.53 35.80 -21.71
CA LEU A 279 -20.43 36.49 -20.77
C LEU A 279 -19.68 37.51 -19.91
N LYS A 280 -18.48 37.16 -19.41
CA LYS A 280 -17.63 38.09 -18.65
C LYS A 280 -17.25 39.32 -19.48
N GLN A 281 -16.92 39.11 -20.76
CA GLN A 281 -16.59 40.20 -21.67
C GLN A 281 -17.80 41.12 -21.90
N GLN A 282 -18.97 40.56 -22.19
CA GLN A 282 -20.22 41.32 -22.33
C GLN A 282 -20.55 42.12 -21.06
N LEU A 283 -20.36 41.53 -19.88
CA LEU A 283 -20.59 42.20 -18.60
C LEU A 283 -19.61 43.36 -18.39
N SER A 284 -18.35 43.19 -18.79
CA SER A 284 -17.34 44.25 -18.77
C SER A 284 -17.73 45.40 -19.70
N ASP A 285 -18.18 45.11 -20.91
CA ASP A 285 -18.62 46.12 -21.88
C ASP A 285 -19.85 46.89 -21.38
N ILE A 286 -20.84 46.20 -20.80
CA ILE A 286 -22.02 46.83 -20.18
C ILE A 286 -21.60 47.72 -19.00
N LYS A 287 -20.67 47.25 -18.16
CA LYS A 287 -20.16 48.03 -17.03
C LYS A 287 -19.44 49.29 -17.50
N ASN A 288 -18.61 49.20 -18.54
CA ASN A 288 -17.89 50.35 -19.09
C ASN A 288 -18.84 51.35 -19.75
N ASN A 289 -19.83 50.86 -20.51
CA ASN A 289 -20.84 51.71 -21.14
C ASN A 289 -21.77 52.38 -20.11
N SER A 290 -22.13 51.70 -19.03
CA SER A 290 -22.91 52.31 -17.94
C SER A 290 -22.11 53.31 -17.13
N LEU A 291 -20.82 53.05 -16.87
CA LEU A 291 -19.93 54.01 -16.20
C LEU A 291 -19.76 55.30 -17.01
N THR A 292 -19.50 55.18 -18.31
CA THR A 292 -19.37 56.34 -19.21
C THR A 292 -20.69 57.13 -19.33
N ALA A 293 -21.85 56.45 -19.36
CA ALA A 293 -23.15 57.12 -19.33
C ALA A 293 -23.39 57.89 -18.02
N ILE A 294 -23.05 57.28 -16.87
CA ILE A 294 -23.15 57.92 -15.54
C ILE A 294 -22.22 59.14 -15.45
N GLU A 295 -21.00 59.04 -15.98
CA GLU A 295 -20.04 60.16 -16.01
C GLU A 295 -20.52 61.31 -16.90
N ALA A 296 -21.10 61.00 -18.07
CA ALA A 296 -21.70 61.99 -18.95
C ALA A 296 -22.92 62.70 -18.31
N GLU A 297 -23.74 61.98 -17.55
CA GLU A 297 -24.83 62.58 -16.77
C GLU A 297 -24.31 63.49 -15.65
N LYS A 298 -23.31 63.02 -14.88
CA LYS A 298 -22.67 63.84 -13.83
C LYS A 298 -22.11 65.15 -14.40
N TYR A 299 -21.46 65.10 -15.56
CA TYR A 299 -20.94 66.28 -16.24
C TYR A 299 -22.06 67.25 -16.64
N LYS A 300 -23.17 66.76 -17.19
CA LYS A 300 -24.35 67.59 -17.52
C LYS A 300 -24.97 68.23 -16.27
N TYR A 301 -25.02 67.53 -15.14
CA TYR A 301 -25.50 68.07 -13.88
C TYR A 301 -24.59 69.18 -13.33
N ALA A 302 -23.27 68.98 -13.36
CA ALA A 302 -22.30 70.00 -12.93
C ALA A 302 -22.45 71.29 -13.74
N LEU A 303 -22.61 71.18 -15.06
CA LEU A 303 -22.78 72.32 -15.96
C LEU A 303 -24.07 73.13 -15.70
N LYS A 304 -25.15 72.45 -15.25
CA LYS A 304 -26.39 73.11 -14.83
C LYS A 304 -26.22 73.86 -13.50
N ILE A 305 -25.43 73.33 -12.57
CA ILE A 305 -25.14 73.97 -11.28
C ILE A 305 -24.32 75.24 -11.50
N ASP A 306 -23.32 75.21 -12.37
CA ASP A 306 -22.47 76.38 -12.63
C ASP A 306 -23.23 77.51 -13.34
N LYS A 307 -24.13 77.19 -14.28
CA LYS A 307 -25.04 78.17 -14.87
C LYS A 307 -25.95 78.84 -13.83
N LYS A 308 -26.51 78.07 -12.89
CA LYS A 308 -27.32 78.62 -11.79
C LYS A 308 -26.50 79.49 -10.82
N LYS A 309 -25.25 79.13 -10.55
CA LYS A 309 -24.35 79.95 -9.70
C LYS A 309 -23.99 81.28 -10.37
N ALA A 310 -23.80 81.30 -11.69
CA ALA A 310 -23.56 82.52 -12.44
C ALA A 310 -24.75 83.50 -12.37
N GLU A 311 -25.99 83.00 -12.50
CA GLU A 311 -27.22 83.81 -12.36
C GLU A 311 -27.45 84.34 -10.94
N ILE A 312 -27.05 83.60 -9.89
CA ILE A 312 -27.19 84.07 -8.50
C ILE A 312 -26.17 85.16 -8.16
N SER A 313 -25.00 85.17 -8.80
CA SER A 313 -23.95 86.16 -8.55
C SER A 313 -24.28 87.58 -9.07
N THR A 314 -25.10 87.69 -10.13
CA THR A 314 -25.52 88.98 -10.69
C THR A 314 -26.62 89.63 -9.85
N VAL A 315 -27.54 88.82 -9.30
CA VAL A 315 -28.64 89.29 -8.41
C VAL A 315 -28.10 89.78 -7.05
N ASN A 316 -27.03 89.19 -6.53
CA ASN A 316 -26.45 89.61 -5.24
C ASN A 316 -25.61 90.89 -5.31
N LYS A 317 -24.99 91.22 -6.46
CA LYS A 317 -24.31 92.52 -6.65
C LYS A 317 -25.30 93.69 -6.69
N GLN A 318 -26.49 93.49 -7.24
CA GLN A 318 -27.54 94.51 -7.27
C GLN A 318 -28.12 94.80 -5.88
N LYS A 319 -28.32 93.78 -5.04
CA LYS A 319 -28.86 93.93 -3.67
C LYS A 319 -27.89 94.61 -2.69
N PHE A 320 -26.58 94.58 -2.96
CA PHE A 320 -25.58 95.26 -2.13
C PHE A 320 -25.55 96.78 -2.35
N VAL A 321 -25.71 97.24 -3.60
CA VAL A 321 -25.73 98.68 -3.96
C VAL A 321 -26.93 99.41 -3.32
N TRP A 322 -28.11 98.77 -3.31
CA TRP A 322 -29.32 99.35 -2.70
C TRP A 322 -29.23 99.48 -1.16
N ARG A 323 -28.44 98.64 -0.47
CA ARG A 323 -28.24 98.73 0.98
C ARG A 323 -27.35 99.91 1.38
N ILE A 324 -26.33 100.22 0.58
CA ILE A 324 -25.45 101.39 0.81
C ILE A 324 -26.22 102.68 0.58
N PHE A 325 -27.05 102.75 -0.46
CA PHE A 325 -27.85 103.94 -0.77
C PHE A 325 -28.87 104.27 0.33
N GLY A 326 -29.53 103.25 0.92
CA GLY A 326 -30.47 103.44 2.03
C GLY A 326 -29.82 103.96 3.32
N ALA A 327 -28.58 103.54 3.62
CA ALA A 327 -27.86 104.02 4.80
C ALA A 327 -27.51 105.52 4.67
N PHE A 328 -27.11 105.96 3.48
CA PHE A 328 -26.82 107.38 3.21
C PHE A 328 -28.07 108.26 3.30
N SER A 329 -29.20 107.84 2.73
CA SER A 329 -30.44 108.64 2.82
C SER A 329 -30.95 108.76 4.25
N PHE A 330 -30.82 107.71 5.06
CA PHE A 330 -31.23 107.72 6.46
C PHE A 330 -30.37 108.67 7.30
N SER A 331 -29.06 108.70 7.06
CA SER A 331 -28.15 109.61 7.75
C SER A 331 -28.50 111.08 7.46
N ILE A 332 -28.74 111.43 6.19
CA ILE A 332 -29.14 112.79 5.78
C ILE A 332 -30.48 113.21 6.42
N LEU A 333 -31.45 112.29 6.45
CA LEU A 333 -32.76 112.55 7.07
C LEU A 333 -32.64 112.82 8.57
N LEU A 334 -31.77 112.08 9.27
CA LEU A 334 -31.54 112.28 10.71
C LEU A 334 -30.91 113.64 11.00
N THR A 335 -29.97 114.09 10.15
CA THR A 335 -29.33 115.41 10.29
C THR A 335 -30.33 116.54 10.05
N LEU A 336 -31.22 116.39 9.06
CA LEU A 336 -32.30 117.35 8.80
C LEU A 336 -33.29 117.41 9.97
N LEU A 337 -33.69 116.26 10.53
CA LEU A 337 -34.58 116.21 11.69
C LEU A 337 -33.95 116.87 12.92
N TYR A 338 -32.66 116.65 13.16
CA TYR A 338 -31.94 117.32 14.24
C TYR A 338 -31.91 118.84 14.07
N TYR A 339 -31.60 119.32 12.87
CA TYR A 339 -31.58 120.75 12.56
C TYR A 339 -32.97 121.40 12.66
N PHE A 340 -34.01 120.66 12.28
CA PHE A 340 -35.39 121.10 12.39
C PHE A 340 -35.84 121.16 13.86
N GLN A 341 -35.44 120.17 14.68
CA GLN A 341 -35.73 120.14 16.11
C GLN A 341 -35.11 121.34 16.83
N THR A 342 -33.85 121.69 16.56
CA THR A 342 -33.18 122.83 17.20
C THR A 342 -33.85 124.16 16.86
N ASN A 343 -34.30 124.35 15.62
CA ASN A 343 -34.94 125.61 15.20
C ASN A 343 -36.40 125.73 15.66
N ILE A 344 -37.15 124.63 15.74
CA ILE A 344 -38.54 124.65 16.20
C ILE A 344 -38.63 124.80 17.72
N GLN A 345 -37.65 124.29 18.46
CA GLN A 345 -37.70 124.31 19.92
C GLN A 345 -37.66 125.74 20.49
N THR A 346 -36.96 126.68 19.84
CA THR A 346 -36.97 128.10 20.21
C THR A 346 -38.33 128.75 19.94
N PHE A 347 -38.99 128.41 18.83
CA PHE A 347 -40.34 128.89 18.50
C PHE A 347 -41.41 128.33 19.46
N ILE A 348 -41.37 127.04 19.77
CA ILE A 348 -42.37 126.38 20.64
C ILE A 348 -42.31 126.92 22.08
N GLN A 349 -41.12 127.26 22.59
CA GLN A 349 -40.99 127.73 23.98
C GLN A 349 -41.70 129.06 24.27
N ILE A 350 -41.91 129.90 23.25
CA ILE A 350 -42.55 131.20 23.40
C ILE A 350 -44.08 131.09 23.30
N HIS A 351 -44.61 130.03 22.69
CA HIS A 351 -46.05 129.90 22.44
C HIS A 351 -46.81 129.45 23.70
N PRO A 352 -47.95 130.09 24.04
CA PRO A 352 -48.73 129.75 25.24
C PRO A 352 -49.24 128.30 25.24
N SER A 353 -49.39 127.69 24.07
CA SER A 353 -49.84 126.31 23.86
C SER A 353 -48.69 125.31 23.56
N LYS A 354 -47.48 125.57 24.07
CA LYS A 354 -46.24 124.82 23.77
C LYS A 354 -46.37 123.29 23.80
N HIS A 355 -47.06 122.75 24.79
CA HIS A 355 -47.19 121.30 24.94
C HIS A 355 -48.07 120.68 23.85
N ARG A 356 -49.12 121.38 23.41
CA ARG A 356 -50.05 120.90 22.37
C ARG A 356 -49.38 120.88 20.99
N ILE A 357 -48.65 121.95 20.67
CA ILE A 357 -47.90 122.04 19.41
C ILE A 357 -46.80 120.98 19.35
N SER A 358 -46.10 120.73 20.46
CA SER A 358 -45.08 119.67 20.52
C SER A 358 -45.66 118.27 20.28
N ILE A 359 -46.82 117.96 20.87
CA ILE A 359 -47.51 116.68 20.64
C ILE A 359 -47.96 116.54 19.18
N LEU A 360 -48.52 117.59 18.58
CA LEU A 360 -48.91 117.60 17.17
C LEU A 360 -47.72 117.25 16.24
N ILE A 361 -46.59 117.92 16.43
CA ILE A 361 -45.40 117.70 15.60
C ILE A 361 -44.86 116.27 15.78
N MET A 362 -44.85 115.76 17.02
CA MET A 362 -44.49 114.36 17.29
C MET A 362 -45.41 113.39 16.54
N VAL A 363 -46.72 113.59 16.57
CA VAL A 363 -47.69 112.72 15.87
C VAL A 363 -47.47 112.76 14.34
N ILE A 364 -47.18 113.93 13.78
CA ILE A 364 -46.90 114.07 12.34
C ILE A 364 -45.60 113.34 11.96
N ILE A 365 -44.52 113.55 12.71
CA ILE A 365 -43.21 112.95 12.41
C ILE A 365 -43.28 111.43 12.52
N TRP A 366 -43.81 110.91 13.64
CA TRP A 366 -43.96 109.46 13.84
C TRP A 366 -44.94 108.84 12.86
N GLY A 367 -46.04 109.54 12.55
CA GLY A 367 -47.01 109.11 11.56
C GLY A 367 -46.42 109.00 10.15
N LEU A 368 -45.65 109.98 9.72
CA LEU A 368 -44.93 109.94 8.43
C LEU A 368 -43.89 108.82 8.40
N PHE A 369 -43.12 108.65 9.48
CA PHE A 369 -42.12 107.58 9.58
C PHE A 369 -42.75 106.19 9.48
N PHE A 370 -43.86 105.97 10.18
CA PHE A 370 -44.61 104.72 10.13
C PHE A 370 -45.23 104.47 8.74
N SER A 371 -45.71 105.54 8.09
CA SER A 371 -46.27 105.49 6.74
C SER A 371 -45.24 105.08 5.67
N ILE A 372 -43.98 105.52 5.81
CA ILE A 372 -42.88 105.16 4.92
C ILE A 372 -42.41 103.71 5.16
N SER A 373 -42.38 103.26 6.42
CA SER A 373 -41.80 101.96 6.78
C SER A 373 -42.72 100.76 6.49
N PHE A 374 -44.04 100.97 6.52
CA PHE A 374 -45.01 99.89 6.38
C PHE A 374 -45.99 100.14 5.23
N GLU A 375 -45.60 99.72 4.02
CA GLU A 375 -46.35 99.94 2.78
C GLU A 375 -47.81 99.43 2.87
N LYS A 376 -48.03 98.30 3.56
CA LYS A 376 -49.35 97.69 3.74
C LYS A 376 -50.34 98.57 4.54
N TYR A 377 -49.85 99.44 5.43
CA TYR A 377 -50.67 100.27 6.33
C TYR A 377 -50.64 101.77 5.99
N ARG A 378 -50.01 102.14 4.87
CA ARG A 378 -49.78 103.53 4.45
C ARG A 378 -51.06 104.36 4.36
N LYS A 379 -52.13 103.79 3.78
CA LYS A 379 -53.42 104.51 3.62
C LYS A 379 -54.10 104.81 4.95
N TRP A 380 -54.07 103.87 5.89
CA TRP A 380 -54.67 104.04 7.21
C TRP A 380 -53.90 105.05 8.07
N THR A 381 -52.58 105.00 8.03
CA THR A 381 -51.70 105.86 8.83
C THR A 381 -51.73 107.32 8.40
N ILE A 382 -51.83 107.59 7.09
CA ILE A 382 -52.04 108.97 6.60
C ILE A 382 -53.40 109.49 7.06
N GLY A 383 -54.45 108.67 6.97
CA GLY A 383 -55.78 109.03 7.45
C GLY A 383 -55.81 109.41 8.93
N THR A 384 -55.18 108.60 9.80
CA THR A 384 -55.14 108.89 11.25
C THR A 384 -54.33 110.13 11.58
N VAL A 385 -53.21 110.38 10.88
CA VAL A 385 -52.41 111.61 11.07
C VAL A 385 -53.20 112.85 10.67
N VAL A 386 -53.92 112.82 9.54
CA VAL A 386 -54.75 113.95 9.09
C VAL A 386 -55.85 114.24 10.11
N VAL A 387 -56.56 113.22 10.60
CA VAL A 387 -57.60 113.40 11.63
C VAL A 387 -57.01 113.97 12.92
N ALA A 388 -55.85 113.45 13.37
CA ALA A 388 -55.16 113.97 14.55
C ALA A 388 -54.74 115.44 14.38
N CYS A 389 -54.30 115.83 13.18
CA CYS A 389 -53.94 117.23 12.88
C CYS A 389 -55.15 118.16 12.95
N ILE A 390 -56.31 117.73 12.42
CA ILE A 390 -57.54 118.52 12.45
C ILE A 390 -58.02 118.71 13.91
N VAL A 391 -58.04 117.64 14.71
CA VAL A 391 -58.43 117.70 16.13
C VAL A 391 -57.51 118.63 16.92
N ALA A 392 -56.20 118.54 16.66
CA ALA A 392 -55.22 119.40 17.33
C ALA A 392 -55.31 120.87 16.87
N LEU A 393 -55.63 121.16 15.60
CA LEU A 393 -55.90 122.52 15.12
C LEU A 393 -57.13 123.13 15.79
N ILE A 394 -58.22 122.37 15.92
CA ILE A 394 -59.46 122.82 16.59
C ILE A 394 -59.22 123.13 18.07
N THR A 395 -58.26 122.47 18.72
CA THR A 395 -57.93 122.69 20.13
C THR A 395 -56.84 123.74 20.37
N ILE A 396 -56.25 124.28 19.30
CA ILE A 396 -55.26 125.37 19.35
C ILE A 396 -55.92 126.74 19.08
N ILE A 397 -56.99 126.78 18.27
CA ILE A 397 -57.94 127.90 18.19
C ILE A 397 -58.69 127.98 19.51
#